data_AF-G7Y936-F1
#
_entry.id   AF-G7Y936-F1
#
_cell.length_a   1.000
_cell.length_b   1.000
_cell.length_c   1.000
_cell.angle_alpha   90.00
_cell.angle_beta   90.00
_cell.angle_gamma   90.00
#
_symmetry.space_group_name_H-M   'P 1'
#
loop_
_entity.id
_entity.type
_entity.pdbx_description
1 polymer ?
#
loop_
_entity_poly.entity_id
_entity_poly.type
_entity_poly.pdbx_seq_one_letter_code
_entity_poly.pdbx_strand_id
1 'polypeptide(L)'
;MTPEQVLSLLDLHASRTFPHTWKTVSRRRRQLAHRMPVNRKQIRRANYAAIQTLYHQRRKDAASAVLDGSWKDLYKGNCGLPPDAEQYWKQVLSAPKHVDSRPSRVIVPSDWSLIEPITGEEVGRTVRSMGNSSPGLDKLTPRMLRRFNANVPIRVYGSCVNTKEELVAAWGDSLHNSVDGRGLRELVASPLSNRWLVFPERVFPRIFIRGIQLRCNLLRTRVRSARHGHGGQTILCRGNCGQPESLVHILQFCWITHDARCARHNRVARELAKRLRRLGYTVFEELRAPTSTSFIKPDLIAVRERRATVIDVSIVSDGRGVTVWNEKKQKYGADEFSLAIISALRAIGCDVDFLVHQPMIISYRGICFPQSAKAVIGLGLSKVTVSDLCLLAIVGSLRTYDTFMRGTWR
;
A
#
# COMPACT_ATOMS: atom_id res chain seq x y z
N MET A 1 9.71 -11.73 37.26
CA MET A 1 10.67 -12.35 36.33
C MET A 1 11.39 -11.26 35.57
N THR A 2 12.71 -11.31 35.49
CA THR A 2 13.49 -10.38 34.67
C THR A 2 13.22 -10.62 33.18
N PRO A 3 13.47 -9.63 32.28
CA PRO A 3 13.29 -9.80 30.84
C PRO A 3 14.05 -11.01 30.27
N GLU A 4 15.19 -11.34 30.87
CA GLU A 4 16.02 -12.50 30.53
C GLU A 4 15.37 -13.83 30.96
N GLN A 5 14.69 -13.87 32.11
CA GLN A 5 13.94 -15.05 32.56
C GLN A 5 12.71 -15.31 31.68
N VAL A 6 12.06 -14.24 31.17
CA VAL A 6 10.92 -14.36 30.24
C VAL A 6 11.39 -14.85 28.87
N LEU A 7 12.50 -14.30 28.36
CA LEU A 7 13.13 -14.76 27.12
C LEU A 7 13.57 -16.22 27.20
N SER A 8 14.17 -16.62 28.32
CA SER A 8 14.58 -18.00 28.55
C SER A 8 13.41 -18.97 28.59
N LEU A 9 12.26 -18.57 29.15
CA LEU A 9 11.05 -19.40 29.18
C LEU A 9 10.36 -19.49 27.81
N LEU A 10 10.39 -18.40 27.04
CA LEU A 10 9.89 -18.37 25.66
C LEU A 10 10.76 -19.19 24.72
N ASP A 11 12.08 -19.14 24.86
CA ASP A 11 13.02 -19.95 24.07
C ASP A 11 12.93 -21.44 24.43
N LEU A 12 12.73 -21.76 25.72
CA LEU A 12 12.51 -23.14 26.17
C LEU A 12 11.18 -23.70 25.64
N HIS A 13 10.13 -22.90 25.64
CA HIS A 13 8.83 -23.27 25.07
C HIS A 13 8.90 -23.40 23.54
N ALA A 14 9.54 -22.46 22.85
CA ALA A 14 9.72 -22.51 21.40
C ALA A 14 10.56 -23.73 20.96
N SER A 15 11.57 -24.11 21.73
CA SER A 15 12.42 -25.27 21.45
C SER A 15 11.71 -26.61 21.71
N ARG A 16 10.79 -26.67 22.68
CA ARG A 16 9.94 -27.84 22.93
C ARG A 16 8.83 -28.01 21.90
N THR A 17 8.21 -26.92 21.47
CA THR A 17 7.04 -26.94 20.58
C THR A 17 7.42 -27.02 19.10
N PHE A 18 8.59 -26.48 18.73
CA PHE A 18 9.10 -26.48 17.36
C PHE A 18 10.56 -27.00 17.31
N PRO A 19 10.78 -28.32 17.40
CA PRO A 19 12.12 -28.89 17.54
C PRO A 19 13.02 -28.67 16.32
N HIS A 20 12.46 -28.38 15.14
CA HIS A 20 13.22 -28.09 13.91
C HIS A 20 12.78 -26.74 13.33
N THR A 21 13.31 -25.67 13.91
CA THR A 21 13.15 -24.31 13.37
C THR A 21 14.32 -23.96 12.44
N TRP A 22 13.97 -23.54 11.22
CA TRP A 22 14.93 -23.06 10.23
C TRP A 22 15.45 -21.68 10.67
N LYS A 23 16.69 -21.63 11.18
CA LYS A 23 17.34 -20.38 11.58
C LYS A 23 17.75 -19.60 10.33
N THR A 24 16.96 -18.63 9.90
CA THR A 24 17.41 -17.66 8.90
C THR A 24 18.41 -16.72 9.56
N VAL A 25 19.70 -16.95 9.27
CA VAL A 25 20.75 -16.00 9.67
C VAL A 25 20.52 -14.71 8.89
N SER A 26 20.01 -13.67 9.56
CA SER A 26 20.04 -12.33 9.00
C SER A 26 21.52 -11.93 8.86
N ARG A 27 22.09 -12.10 7.67
CA ARG A 27 23.34 -11.42 7.34
C ARG A 27 23.00 -9.93 7.27
N ARG A 28 23.22 -9.22 8.37
CA ARG A 28 23.41 -7.77 8.35
C ARG A 28 24.46 -7.49 7.29
N ARG A 29 24.06 -6.90 6.16
CA ARG A 29 24.98 -6.26 5.25
C ARG A 29 25.46 -4.99 5.95
N ARG A 30 26.45 -5.13 6.84
CA ARG A 30 27.27 -3.99 7.25
C ARG A 30 28.00 -3.56 5.98
N GLN A 31 27.76 -2.34 5.52
CA GLN A 31 28.76 -1.63 4.74
C GLN A 31 29.96 -1.43 5.66
N LEU A 32 30.87 -2.41 5.68
CA LEU A 32 32.22 -2.23 6.22
C LEU A 32 33.04 -1.65 5.07
N ALA A 33 33.06 -0.33 4.95
CA ALA A 33 34.29 0.29 4.51
C ALA A 33 35.31 -0.04 5.62
N HIS A 34 36.14 -1.06 5.40
CA HIS A 34 37.28 -1.35 6.25
C HIS A 34 38.17 -0.09 6.23
N ARG A 35 38.03 0.80 7.22
CA ARG A 35 39.14 1.70 7.54
C ARG A 35 40.24 0.79 8.05
N MET A 36 41.25 0.54 7.22
CA MET A 36 42.43 -0.21 7.66
C MET A 36 43.00 0.51 8.88
N PRO A 37 43.15 -0.15 10.04
CA PRO A 37 43.70 0.49 11.23
C PRO A 37 45.14 0.94 10.95
N VAL A 38 45.38 2.25 11.08
CA VAL A 38 46.64 2.90 10.66
C VAL A 38 47.69 2.90 11.78
N ASN A 39 47.25 2.79 13.05
CA ASN A 39 48.12 2.86 14.23
C ASN A 39 48.28 1.48 14.89
N ARG A 40 49.50 1.14 15.36
CA ARG A 40 49.82 -0.10 16.12
C ARG A 40 48.82 -0.41 17.24
N LYS A 41 48.35 0.62 17.98
CA LYS A 41 47.35 0.45 19.06
C LYS A 41 45.98 0.02 18.52
N GLN A 42 45.58 0.51 17.35
CA GLN A 42 44.33 0.14 16.68
C GLN A 42 44.42 -1.27 16.09
N ILE A 43 45.56 -1.65 15.51
CA ILE A 43 45.82 -3.00 15.00
C ILE A 43 45.71 -4.03 16.14
N ARG A 44 46.35 -3.77 17.29
CA ARG A 44 46.22 -4.64 18.48
C ARG A 44 44.77 -4.80 18.94
N ARG A 45 44.00 -3.70 19.01
CA ARG A 45 42.58 -3.75 19.39
C ARG A 45 41.72 -4.52 18.38
N ALA A 46 41.99 -4.35 17.08
CA ALA A 46 41.28 -5.06 16.02
C ALA A 46 41.57 -6.56 16.04
N ASN A 47 42.84 -6.96 16.14
CA ASN A 47 43.23 -8.37 16.28
C ASN A 47 42.67 -9.00 17.56
N TYR A 48 42.71 -8.27 18.68
CA TYR A 48 42.12 -8.74 19.93
C TYR A 48 40.60 -8.96 19.80
N ALA A 49 39.88 -8.01 19.19
CA ALA A 49 38.45 -8.17 18.94
C ALA A 49 38.17 -9.33 17.96
N ALA A 50 39.00 -9.52 16.94
CA ALA A 50 38.87 -10.60 15.97
C ALA A 50 39.11 -11.98 16.60
N ILE A 51 40.16 -12.14 17.41
CA ILE A 51 40.45 -13.41 18.09
C ILE A 51 39.43 -13.72 19.19
N GLN A 52 38.94 -12.70 19.91
CA GLN A 52 37.84 -12.86 20.86
C GLN A 52 36.56 -13.34 20.17
N THR A 53 36.22 -12.73 19.03
CA THR A 53 35.08 -13.16 18.22
C THR A 53 35.26 -14.60 17.72
N LEU A 54 36.45 -14.94 17.20
CA LEU A 54 36.76 -16.29 16.72
C LEU A 54 36.72 -17.31 17.86
N TYR A 55 37.22 -16.96 19.05
CA TYR A 55 37.17 -17.81 20.24
C TYR A 55 35.73 -18.10 20.68
N HIS A 56 34.87 -17.08 20.69
CA HIS A 56 33.46 -17.24 21.03
C HIS A 56 32.68 -18.07 20.00
N GLN A 57 33.05 -18.00 18.72
CA GLN A 57 32.38 -18.76 17.66
C GLN A 57 32.93 -20.18 17.51
N ARG A 58 34.25 -20.34 17.51
CA ARG A 58 34.99 -21.58 17.23
C ARG A 58 36.32 -21.62 17.99
N ARG A 59 36.29 -22.17 19.20
CA ARG A 59 37.45 -22.22 20.11
C ARG A 59 38.67 -22.95 19.53
N LYS A 60 38.45 -24.03 18.78
CA LYS A 60 39.55 -24.80 18.14
C LYS A 60 40.30 -23.94 17.11
N ASP A 61 39.57 -23.28 16.22
CA ASP A 61 40.16 -22.43 15.18
C ASP A 61 40.88 -21.21 15.80
N ALA A 62 40.35 -20.67 16.90
CA ALA A 62 41.02 -19.60 17.65
C ALA A 62 42.32 -20.08 18.33
N ALA A 63 42.31 -21.28 18.90
CA ALA A 63 43.51 -21.88 19.47
C ALA A 63 44.56 -22.13 18.39
N SER A 64 44.17 -22.72 17.25
CA SER A 64 45.07 -22.91 16.10
C SER A 64 45.65 -21.57 15.62
N ALA A 65 44.81 -20.54 15.44
CA ALA A 65 45.26 -19.23 14.98
C ALA A 65 46.24 -18.53 15.95
N VAL A 66 46.13 -18.81 17.25
CA VAL A 66 47.09 -18.32 18.25
C VAL A 66 48.40 -19.11 18.18
N LEU A 67 48.32 -20.44 18.07
CA LEU A 67 49.46 -21.35 18.04
C LEU A 67 50.30 -21.20 16.76
N ASP A 68 49.67 -21.05 15.61
CA ASP A 68 50.35 -20.87 14.31
C ASP A 68 50.79 -19.41 14.06
N GLY A 69 50.40 -18.48 14.93
CA GLY A 69 50.77 -17.07 14.84
C GLY A 69 49.98 -16.23 13.82
N SER A 70 49.04 -16.84 13.09
CA SER A 70 48.19 -16.17 12.08
C SER A 70 47.27 -15.10 12.68
N TRP A 71 47.02 -15.15 14.00
CA TRP A 71 46.21 -14.16 14.70
C TRP A 71 46.71 -12.72 14.58
N LYS A 72 48.01 -12.52 14.29
CA LYS A 72 48.64 -11.20 14.13
C LYS A 72 48.13 -10.44 12.89
N ASP A 73 47.60 -11.15 11.90
CA ASP A 73 47.15 -10.61 10.62
C ASP A 73 45.63 -10.64 10.42
N LEU A 74 44.86 -11.13 11.41
CA LEU A 74 43.39 -11.26 11.31
C LEU A 74 42.67 -9.92 11.04
N TYR A 75 43.20 -8.79 11.49
CA TYR A 75 42.63 -7.46 11.23
C TYR A 75 42.58 -7.11 9.73
N LYS A 76 43.40 -7.76 8.90
CA LYS A 76 43.40 -7.57 7.45
C LYS A 76 42.17 -8.22 6.79
N GLY A 77 41.48 -9.12 7.50
CA GLY A 77 40.39 -9.94 6.96
C GLY A 77 40.91 -11.00 5.99
N ASN A 78 40.03 -11.85 5.45
CA ASN A 78 40.39 -12.72 4.32
C ASN A 78 40.57 -11.86 3.06
N CYS A 79 41.64 -11.10 3.00
CA CYS A 79 42.02 -10.30 1.85
C CYS A 79 43.06 -11.08 1.04
N GLY A 80 42.53 -11.83 0.08
CA GLY A 80 43.29 -12.55 -0.92
C GLY A 80 42.34 -13.48 -1.65
N LEU A 81 41.79 -13.02 -2.77
CA LEU A 81 41.44 -13.98 -3.81
C LEU A 81 42.70 -14.81 -4.11
N PRO A 82 42.61 -16.12 -4.35
CA PRO A 82 43.75 -16.91 -4.77
C PRO A 82 44.53 -16.17 -5.86
N PRO A 83 45.87 -16.22 -5.89
CA PRO A 83 46.69 -15.47 -6.85
C PRO A 83 46.19 -15.62 -8.30
N ASP A 84 45.67 -16.79 -8.64
CA ASP A 84 45.22 -17.14 -9.99
C ASP A 84 43.72 -16.95 -10.20
N ALA A 85 42.99 -16.40 -9.23
CA ALA A 85 41.54 -16.27 -9.30
C ALA A 85 41.11 -15.35 -10.46
N GLU A 86 41.85 -14.29 -10.71
CA GLU A 86 41.59 -13.40 -11.84
C GLU A 86 41.81 -14.12 -13.18
N GLN A 87 42.91 -14.88 -13.30
CA GLN A 87 43.19 -15.70 -14.48
C GLN A 87 42.12 -16.77 -14.70
N TYR A 88 41.72 -17.48 -13.63
CA TYR A 88 40.66 -18.49 -13.67
C TYR A 88 39.34 -17.90 -14.18
N TRP A 89 38.87 -16.80 -13.58
CA TRP A 89 37.60 -16.19 -13.99
C TRP A 89 37.67 -15.57 -15.38
N LYS A 90 38.82 -15.01 -15.77
CA LYS A 90 39.03 -14.53 -17.13
C LYS A 90 38.95 -15.67 -18.16
N GLN A 91 39.51 -16.83 -17.84
CA GLN A 91 39.45 -18.01 -18.70
C GLN A 91 38.02 -18.57 -18.81
N VAL A 92 37.30 -18.66 -17.69
CA VAL A 92 35.90 -19.13 -17.66
C VAL A 92 34.96 -18.18 -18.41
N LEU A 93 35.11 -16.87 -18.22
CA LEU A 93 34.20 -15.86 -18.80
C LEU A 93 34.52 -15.53 -20.26
N SER A 94 35.77 -15.74 -20.70
CA SER A 94 36.16 -15.54 -22.11
C SER A 94 36.03 -16.81 -22.94
N ALA A 95 35.70 -17.95 -22.33
CA ALA A 95 35.49 -19.20 -23.06
C ALA A 95 34.32 -19.04 -24.05
N PRO A 96 34.41 -19.62 -25.26
CA PRO A 96 33.30 -19.63 -26.20
C PRO A 96 32.08 -20.25 -25.53
N LYS A 97 30.90 -19.65 -25.76
CA LYS A 97 29.63 -20.17 -25.23
C LYS A 97 29.52 -21.65 -25.62
N HIS A 98 29.43 -22.53 -24.61
CA HIS A 98 29.17 -23.94 -24.85
C HIS A 98 27.86 -24.06 -25.65
N VAL A 99 27.95 -24.61 -26.86
CA VAL A 99 26.78 -24.82 -27.71
C VAL A 99 25.92 -25.87 -27.03
N ASP A 100 24.72 -25.47 -26.65
CA ASP A 100 23.75 -26.36 -25.99
C ASP A 100 23.37 -27.48 -26.97
N SER A 101 23.94 -28.66 -26.77
CA SER A 101 23.69 -29.86 -27.57
C SER A 101 22.47 -30.65 -27.09
N ARG A 102 21.74 -30.15 -26.09
CA ARG A 102 20.49 -30.79 -25.67
C ARG A 102 19.49 -30.66 -26.82
N PRO A 103 18.73 -31.72 -27.13
CA PRO A 103 17.70 -31.63 -28.16
C PRO A 103 16.76 -30.49 -27.79
N SER A 104 16.54 -29.56 -28.73
CA SER A 104 15.54 -28.51 -28.56
C SER A 104 14.23 -29.21 -28.20
N ARG A 105 13.65 -28.86 -27.05
CA ARG A 105 12.31 -29.34 -26.70
C ARG A 105 11.43 -29.04 -27.91
N VAL A 106 10.85 -30.08 -28.50
CA VAL A 106 9.85 -29.94 -29.56
C VAL A 106 8.85 -28.91 -29.04
N ILE A 107 8.69 -27.81 -29.77
CA ILE A 107 7.68 -26.82 -29.45
C ILE A 107 6.35 -27.54 -29.65
N VAL A 108 5.81 -28.07 -28.55
CA VAL A 108 4.47 -28.63 -28.52
C VAL A 108 3.53 -27.48 -28.91
N PRO A 109 2.49 -27.74 -29.74
CA PRO A 109 1.51 -26.72 -30.07
C PRO A 109 1.00 -26.01 -28.82
N SER A 110 0.82 -24.69 -28.91
CA SER A 110 0.33 -23.86 -27.81
C SER A 110 -1.04 -24.37 -27.35
N ASP A 111 -1.08 -25.05 -26.21
CA ASP A 111 -2.31 -25.50 -25.59
C ASP A 111 -2.87 -24.38 -24.70
N TRP A 112 -3.73 -23.57 -25.28
CA TRP A 112 -4.41 -22.47 -24.59
C TRP A 112 -5.39 -22.95 -23.52
N SER A 113 -5.78 -24.24 -23.52
CA SER A 113 -6.67 -24.81 -22.50
C SER A 113 -6.05 -24.77 -21.10
N LEU A 114 -4.72 -24.73 -20.99
CA LEU A 114 -4.02 -24.61 -19.71
C LEU A 114 -4.25 -23.26 -18.99
N ILE A 115 -4.73 -22.24 -19.71
CA ILE A 115 -5.08 -20.92 -19.15
C ILE A 115 -6.56 -20.86 -18.79
N GLU A 116 -7.36 -21.81 -19.25
CA GLU A 116 -8.79 -21.83 -18.95
C GLU A 116 -9.03 -22.05 -17.45
N PRO A 117 -10.11 -21.46 -16.89
CA PRO A 117 -10.42 -21.64 -15.48
C PRO A 117 -10.68 -23.11 -15.15
N ILE A 118 -9.99 -23.61 -14.11
CA ILE A 118 -10.19 -24.97 -13.60
C ILE A 118 -11.67 -25.18 -13.24
N THR A 119 -12.30 -26.16 -13.87
CA THR A 119 -13.73 -26.47 -13.69
C THR A 119 -13.96 -27.41 -12.51
N GLY A 120 -15.16 -27.36 -11.94
CA GLY A 120 -15.54 -28.28 -10.85
C GLY A 120 -15.51 -29.75 -11.28
N GLU A 121 -15.78 -30.03 -12.56
CA GLU A 121 -15.72 -31.38 -13.11
C GLU A 121 -14.29 -31.90 -13.23
N GLU A 122 -13.33 -31.06 -13.62
CA GLU A 122 -11.91 -31.41 -13.65
C GLU A 122 -11.38 -31.70 -12.26
N VAL A 123 -11.73 -30.86 -11.27
CA VAL A 123 -11.39 -31.11 -9.87
C VAL A 123 -12.00 -32.42 -9.39
N GLY A 124 -13.29 -32.66 -9.68
CA GLY A 124 -13.98 -33.89 -9.31
C GLY A 124 -13.36 -35.14 -9.96
N ARG A 125 -13.02 -35.08 -11.25
CA ARG A 125 -12.32 -36.17 -11.97
C ARG A 125 -10.95 -36.44 -11.36
N THR A 126 -10.18 -35.38 -11.09
CA THR A 126 -8.83 -35.48 -10.51
C THR A 126 -8.87 -36.04 -9.10
N VAL A 127 -9.77 -35.57 -8.24
CA VAL A 127 -9.93 -36.08 -6.87
C VAL A 127 -10.34 -37.57 -6.87
N ARG A 128 -11.15 -38.00 -7.85
CA ARG A 128 -11.49 -39.42 -8.03
C ARG A 128 -10.30 -40.26 -8.49
N SER A 129 -9.47 -39.74 -9.40
CA SER A 129 -8.30 -40.44 -9.93
C SER A 129 -7.09 -40.46 -8.99
N MET A 130 -7.03 -39.56 -8.00
CA MET A 130 -5.93 -39.51 -7.04
C MET A 130 -5.89 -40.74 -6.12
N GLY A 131 -4.70 -41.33 -5.94
CA GLY A 131 -4.47 -42.41 -4.97
C GLY A 131 -4.51 -41.95 -3.51
N ASN A 132 -3.91 -42.74 -2.62
CA ASN A 132 -3.66 -42.28 -1.25
C ASN A 132 -2.48 -41.32 -1.26
N SER A 133 -2.73 -40.05 -0.95
CA SER A 133 -1.68 -39.05 -0.72
C SER A 133 -1.68 -38.64 0.75
N SER A 134 -0.52 -38.21 1.23
CA SER A 134 -0.38 -37.61 2.54
C SER A 134 -1.24 -36.32 2.65
N PRO A 135 -1.84 -36.05 3.82
CA PRO A 135 -2.58 -34.81 4.04
C PRO A 135 -1.66 -33.59 3.93
N GLY A 136 -2.18 -32.49 3.37
CA GLY A 136 -1.50 -31.19 3.37
C GLY A 136 -1.53 -30.50 4.74
N LEU A 137 -1.08 -29.25 4.79
CA LEU A 137 -1.16 -28.38 5.99
C LEU A 137 -2.59 -28.17 6.49
N ASP A 138 -3.58 -28.33 5.61
CA ASP A 138 -5.02 -28.30 5.86
C ASP A 138 -5.56 -29.61 6.46
N LYS A 139 -4.72 -30.65 6.56
CA LYS A 139 -5.04 -32.00 7.04
C LYS A 139 -6.13 -32.72 6.23
N LEU A 140 -6.45 -32.24 5.02
CA LEU A 140 -7.40 -32.90 4.14
C LEU A 140 -6.69 -33.94 3.28
N THR A 141 -7.29 -35.12 3.12
CA THR A 141 -6.79 -36.19 2.24
C THR A 141 -7.72 -36.38 1.04
N PRO A 142 -7.24 -36.93 -0.09
CA PRO A 142 -8.11 -37.30 -1.22
C PRO A 142 -9.23 -38.27 -0.82
N ARG A 143 -9.00 -39.13 0.19
CA ARG A 143 -10.04 -40.01 0.76
C ARG A 143 -11.13 -39.23 1.48
N MET A 144 -10.79 -38.14 2.17
CA MET A 144 -11.78 -37.24 2.78
C MET A 144 -12.53 -36.46 1.69
N LEU A 145 -11.82 -35.89 0.71
CA LEU A 145 -12.41 -35.15 -0.42
C LEU A 145 -13.40 -35.99 -1.24
N ARG A 146 -13.12 -37.29 -1.44
CA ARG A 146 -14.06 -38.22 -2.08
C ARG A 146 -15.35 -38.49 -1.30
N ARG A 147 -15.34 -38.26 0.02
CA ARG A 147 -16.51 -38.42 0.89
C ARG A 147 -17.31 -37.12 1.03
N PHE A 148 -16.79 -35.99 0.57
CA PHE A 148 -17.56 -34.76 0.50
C PHE A 148 -18.62 -34.93 -0.58
N ASN A 149 -19.88 -35.00 -0.15
CA ASN A 149 -20.99 -34.73 -1.04
C ASN A 149 -20.84 -33.27 -1.53
N ALA A 150 -21.05 -33.01 -2.81
CA ALA A 150 -20.95 -31.66 -3.39
C ALA A 150 -21.92 -30.64 -2.74
N ASN A 151 -22.85 -31.10 -1.90
CA ASN A 151 -23.86 -30.33 -1.17
C ASN A 151 -23.54 -30.15 0.33
N VAL A 152 -22.29 -30.34 0.77
CA VAL A 152 -21.93 -30.09 2.18
C VAL A 152 -21.70 -28.58 2.38
N PRO A 153 -22.44 -27.91 3.30
CA PRO A 153 -22.25 -26.49 3.59
C PRO A 153 -20.81 -26.21 4.03
N ILE A 154 -20.16 -25.27 3.36
CA ILE A 154 -18.86 -24.73 3.75
C ILE A 154 -19.09 -23.71 4.86
N ARG A 155 -18.30 -23.75 5.93
CA ARG A 155 -18.43 -22.77 7.01
C ARG A 155 -17.41 -21.63 6.83
N VAL A 156 -17.86 -20.41 6.63
CA VAL A 156 -17.05 -19.21 6.36
C VAL A 156 -17.36 -18.17 7.41
N TYR A 157 -16.37 -17.87 8.28
CA TYR A 157 -16.51 -16.91 9.39
C TYR A 157 -17.77 -17.09 10.26
N GLY A 158 -18.23 -18.34 10.43
CA GLY A 158 -19.41 -18.68 11.22
C GLY A 158 -20.68 -18.95 10.40
N SER A 159 -20.74 -18.53 9.14
CA SER A 159 -21.87 -18.76 8.24
C SER A 159 -21.73 -20.08 7.46
N CYS A 160 -22.79 -20.88 7.38
CA CYS A 160 -22.85 -22.03 6.47
C CYS A 160 -23.29 -21.55 5.08
N VAL A 161 -22.48 -21.83 4.05
CA VAL A 161 -22.73 -21.46 2.66
C VAL A 161 -22.76 -22.71 1.78
N ASN A 162 -23.75 -22.80 0.91
CA ASN A 162 -23.97 -23.94 0.01
C ASN A 162 -23.75 -23.56 -1.46
N THR A 163 -23.77 -22.27 -1.78
CA THR A 163 -23.60 -21.77 -3.14
C THR A 163 -22.35 -20.91 -3.27
N LYS A 164 -21.87 -20.76 -4.51
CA LYS A 164 -20.74 -19.87 -4.83
C LYS A 164 -21.09 -18.42 -4.50
N GLU A 165 -22.34 -18.03 -4.74
CA GLU A 165 -22.86 -16.68 -4.49
C GLU A 165 -22.87 -16.38 -2.99
N GLU A 166 -23.38 -17.30 -2.17
CA GLU A 166 -23.34 -17.21 -0.71
C GLU A 166 -21.90 -17.16 -0.17
N LEU A 167 -21.00 -17.97 -0.76
CA LEU A 167 -19.58 -17.95 -0.41
C LEU A 167 -18.97 -16.57 -0.67
N VAL A 168 -19.15 -16.02 -1.87
CA VAL A 168 -18.65 -14.69 -2.25
C VAL A 168 -19.24 -13.60 -1.34
N ALA A 169 -20.54 -13.67 -1.04
CA ALA A 169 -21.20 -12.75 -0.13
C ALA A 169 -20.61 -12.82 1.29
N ALA A 170 -20.45 -14.03 1.85
CA ALA A 170 -19.91 -14.21 3.20
C ALA A 170 -18.45 -13.70 3.33
N TRP A 171 -17.61 -13.96 2.33
CA TRP A 171 -16.25 -13.39 2.28
C TRP A 171 -16.27 -11.87 2.14
N GLY A 172 -17.16 -11.34 1.28
CA GLY A 172 -17.35 -9.91 1.10
C GLY A 172 -17.77 -9.23 2.39
N ASP A 173 -18.75 -9.78 3.10
CA ASP A 173 -19.24 -9.25 4.38
C ASP A 173 -18.17 -9.30 5.46
N SER A 174 -17.44 -10.41 5.58
CA SER A 174 -16.31 -10.52 6.51
C SER A 174 -15.25 -9.45 6.25
N LEU A 175 -14.85 -9.26 4.99
CA LEU A 175 -13.91 -8.22 4.57
C LEU A 175 -14.46 -6.83 4.90
N HIS A 176 -15.70 -6.55 4.53
CA HIS A 176 -16.36 -5.27 4.76
C HIS A 176 -16.63 -4.97 6.23
N ASN A 177 -16.69 -5.98 7.11
CA ASN A 177 -16.80 -5.80 8.55
C ASN A 177 -15.42 -5.60 9.22
N SER A 178 -14.33 -6.02 8.56
CA SER A 178 -12.97 -5.81 9.05
C SER A 178 -12.56 -4.33 9.08
N VAL A 179 -11.58 -4.00 9.94
CA VAL A 179 -11.02 -2.64 10.05
C VAL A 179 -10.39 -2.16 8.72
N ASP A 180 -9.76 -3.07 7.98
CA ASP A 180 -9.05 -2.72 6.75
C ASP A 180 -9.99 -2.61 5.54
N GLY A 181 -11.01 -3.47 5.49
CA GLY A 181 -11.94 -3.60 4.38
C GLY A 181 -13.25 -2.80 4.52
N ARG A 182 -13.56 -2.24 5.70
CA ARG A 182 -14.79 -1.42 5.90
C ARG A 182 -14.96 -0.31 4.87
N GLY A 183 -13.89 0.41 4.57
CA GLY A 183 -13.90 1.50 3.58
C GLY A 183 -14.07 1.04 2.13
N LEU A 184 -13.94 -0.26 1.84
CA LEU A 184 -14.08 -0.81 0.49
C LEU A 184 -15.55 -0.97 0.06
N ARG A 185 -16.50 -0.94 0.99
CA ARG A 185 -17.95 -1.03 0.69
C ARG A 185 -18.39 0.00 -0.36
N GLU A 186 -17.78 1.19 -0.33
CA GLU A 186 -18.09 2.28 -1.26
C GLU A 186 -17.61 2.02 -2.70
N LEU A 187 -16.70 1.06 -2.92
CA LEU A 187 -16.17 0.76 -4.25
C LEU A 187 -17.25 0.22 -5.20
N VAL A 188 -18.21 -0.54 -4.67
CA VAL A 188 -19.30 -1.13 -5.46
C VAL A 188 -20.12 -0.03 -6.12
N ALA A 189 -20.36 1.07 -5.39
CA ALA A 189 -21.11 2.21 -5.89
C ALA A 189 -20.29 3.14 -6.82
N SER A 190 -18.97 2.95 -6.93
CA SER A 190 -18.08 3.83 -7.69
C SER A 190 -17.12 3.08 -8.63
N PRO A 191 -17.63 2.42 -9.69
CA PRO A 191 -16.79 1.63 -10.61
C PRO A 191 -15.68 2.44 -11.30
N LEU A 192 -15.92 3.73 -11.57
CA LEU A 192 -14.93 4.62 -12.20
C LEU A 192 -13.66 4.77 -11.35
N SER A 193 -13.80 4.67 -10.02
CA SER A 193 -12.68 4.70 -9.09
C SER A 193 -11.75 3.49 -9.22
N ASN A 194 -12.19 2.41 -9.90
CA ASN A 194 -11.44 1.17 -10.09
C ASN A 194 -10.72 1.08 -11.43
N ARG A 195 -10.90 2.05 -12.33
CA ARG A 195 -10.36 1.98 -13.69
C ARG A 195 -8.84 1.78 -13.72
N TRP A 196 -8.10 2.37 -12.79
CA TRP A 196 -6.65 2.20 -12.68
C TRP A 196 -6.21 0.78 -12.30
N LEU A 197 -7.11 -0.04 -11.74
CA LEU A 197 -6.88 -1.47 -11.48
C LEU A 197 -7.02 -2.31 -12.75
N VAL A 198 -7.96 -1.92 -13.63
CA VAL A 198 -8.24 -2.62 -14.90
C VAL A 198 -7.18 -2.31 -15.96
N PHE A 199 -6.59 -1.12 -15.91
CA PHE A 199 -5.58 -0.65 -16.86
C PHE A 199 -4.26 -0.34 -16.14
N PRO A 200 -3.57 -1.35 -15.59
CA PRO A 200 -2.33 -1.16 -14.83
C PRO A 200 -1.20 -0.51 -15.65
N GLU A 201 -1.18 -0.71 -16.97
CA GLU A 201 -0.21 -0.13 -17.89
C GLU A 201 -0.24 1.41 -17.93
N ARG A 202 -1.35 2.02 -17.49
CA ARG A 202 -1.51 3.48 -17.42
C ARG A 202 -1.01 4.08 -16.10
N VAL A 203 -0.52 3.26 -15.18
CA VAL A 203 -0.06 3.68 -13.86
C VAL A 203 1.36 3.20 -13.63
N PHE A 204 2.22 4.07 -13.13
CA PHE A 204 3.57 3.66 -12.76
C PHE A 204 3.52 2.47 -11.78
N PRO A 205 4.30 1.38 -11.99
CA PRO A 205 4.21 0.16 -11.19
C PRO A 205 4.31 0.40 -9.67
N ARG A 206 5.19 1.33 -9.26
CA ARG A 206 5.31 1.74 -7.85
C ARG A 206 4.02 2.35 -7.29
N ILE A 207 3.34 3.19 -8.08
CA ILE A 207 2.07 3.81 -7.67
C ILE A 207 0.96 2.77 -7.66
N PHE A 208 0.96 1.83 -8.61
CA PHE A 208 -0.02 0.74 -8.64
C PHE A 208 0.05 -0.11 -7.36
N ILE A 209 1.23 -0.63 -7.03
CA ILE A 209 1.44 -1.46 -5.82
C ILE A 209 1.07 -0.69 -4.55
N ARG A 210 1.58 0.55 -4.42
CA ARG A 210 1.30 1.36 -3.24
C ARG A 210 -0.15 1.83 -3.17
N GLY A 211 -0.80 2.04 -4.32
CA GLY A 211 -2.22 2.35 -4.42
C GLY A 211 -3.06 1.21 -3.90
N ILE A 212 -2.70 -0.04 -4.22
CA ILE A 212 -3.33 -1.24 -3.63
C ILE A 212 -3.10 -1.27 -2.12
N GLN A 213 -1.88 -1.02 -1.67
CA GLN A 213 -1.58 -0.97 -0.24
C GLN A 213 -2.40 0.11 0.49
N LEU A 214 -2.56 1.29 -0.10
CA LEU A 214 -3.41 2.35 0.44
C LEU A 214 -4.87 1.91 0.47
N ARG A 215 -5.38 1.40 -0.65
CA ARG A 215 -6.79 1.00 -0.80
C ARG A 215 -7.14 -0.12 0.17
N CYS A 216 -6.24 -1.05 0.44
CA CYS A 216 -6.45 -2.17 1.36
C CYS A 216 -5.95 -1.87 2.80
N ASN A 217 -5.62 -0.63 3.16
CA ASN A 217 -5.08 -0.26 4.48
C ASN A 217 -3.82 -1.05 4.91
N LEU A 218 -3.01 -1.48 3.95
CA LEU A 218 -1.80 -2.29 4.17
C LEU A 218 -0.54 -1.46 4.40
N LEU A 219 -0.61 -0.14 4.19
CA LEU A 219 0.49 0.75 4.53
C LEU A 219 0.78 0.68 6.04
N ARG A 220 2.07 0.66 6.38
CA ARG A 220 2.54 0.48 7.76
C ARG A 220 2.11 1.66 8.63
N THR A 221 1.47 1.38 9.75
CA THR A 221 1.22 2.34 10.84
C THR A 221 1.45 1.66 12.19
N ARG A 222 1.58 2.42 13.29
CA ARG A 222 1.67 1.80 14.63
C ARG A 222 0.41 1.01 14.99
N VAL A 223 -0.79 1.52 14.71
CA VAL A 223 -2.06 0.80 14.93
C VAL A 223 -2.08 -0.53 14.16
N ARG A 224 -1.61 -0.56 12.90
CA ARG A 224 -1.54 -1.79 12.13
C ARG A 224 -0.46 -2.75 12.65
N SER A 225 0.69 -2.22 13.05
CA SER A 225 1.82 -3.03 13.55
C SER A 225 1.48 -3.70 14.88
N ALA A 226 0.74 -3.02 15.76
CA ALA A 226 0.32 -3.55 17.06
C ALA A 226 -0.59 -4.79 16.97
N ARG A 227 -1.29 -5.01 15.83
CA ARG A 227 -2.15 -6.19 15.63
C ARG A 227 -1.38 -7.52 15.60
N HIS A 228 -0.07 -7.50 15.33
CA HIS A 228 0.72 -8.72 15.15
C HIS A 228 1.46 -9.16 16.43
N GLY A 229 0.95 -8.78 17.61
CA GLY A 229 1.31 -9.46 18.87
C GLY A 229 2.64 -9.05 19.52
N HIS A 230 3.33 -8.00 19.05
CA HIS A 230 4.42 -7.41 19.82
C HIS A 230 3.86 -6.49 20.91
N GLY A 231 3.48 -7.08 22.04
CA GLY A 231 3.10 -6.34 23.25
C GLY A 231 4.18 -5.30 23.61
N GLY A 232 3.76 -4.07 23.92
CA GLY A 232 4.64 -2.98 24.34
C GLY A 232 4.89 -1.87 23.31
N GLN A 233 4.43 -1.99 22.06
CA GLN A 233 4.53 -0.88 21.10
C GLN A 233 3.39 0.11 21.27
N THR A 234 3.73 1.39 21.50
CA THR A 234 2.75 2.48 21.52
C THR A 234 2.00 2.57 20.19
N ILE A 235 0.68 2.72 20.25
CA ILE A 235 -0.16 2.99 19.08
C ILE A 235 -0.26 4.48 18.75
N LEU A 236 0.27 5.35 19.60
CA LEU A 236 0.13 6.80 19.46
C LEU A 236 0.93 7.32 18.26
N CYS A 237 0.43 8.39 17.66
CA CYS A 237 1.03 9.06 16.52
C CYS A 237 2.48 9.48 16.79
N ARG A 238 3.41 9.11 15.90
CA ARG A 238 4.79 9.62 15.97
C ARG A 238 4.90 11.14 15.89
N GLY A 239 3.87 11.81 15.38
CA GLY A 239 3.79 13.27 15.42
C GLY A 239 3.39 13.87 16.77
N ASN A 240 3.36 13.06 17.82
CA ASN A 240 3.09 13.46 19.21
C ASN A 240 1.79 14.25 19.40
N CYS A 241 0.77 13.98 18.60
CA CYS A 241 -0.52 14.68 18.67
C CYS A 241 -1.56 13.95 19.55
N GLY A 242 -1.14 12.95 20.32
CA GLY A 242 -2.00 12.17 21.23
C GLY A 242 -2.98 11.19 20.58
N GLN A 243 -3.14 11.19 19.25
CA GLN A 243 -4.09 10.31 18.54
C GLN A 243 -3.45 8.97 18.14
N PRO A 244 -4.23 7.88 17.98
CA PRO A 244 -3.75 6.63 17.42
C PRO A 244 -3.23 6.80 15.98
N GLU A 245 -2.03 6.28 15.71
CA GLU A 245 -1.40 6.31 14.39
C GLU A 245 -2.08 5.32 13.43
N SER A 246 -3.19 5.74 12.86
CA SER A 246 -3.91 5.05 11.80
C SER A 246 -3.71 5.77 10.46
N LEU A 247 -4.02 5.11 9.35
CA LEU A 247 -3.97 5.77 8.03
C LEU A 247 -4.96 6.92 7.95
N VAL A 248 -6.17 6.75 8.47
CA VAL A 248 -7.15 7.84 8.52
C VAL A 248 -6.61 9.03 9.32
N HIS A 249 -5.99 8.79 10.48
CA HIS A 249 -5.34 9.85 11.25
C HIS A 249 -4.26 10.59 10.44
N ILE A 250 -3.30 9.85 9.88
CA ILE A 250 -2.19 10.42 9.11
C ILE A 250 -2.71 11.23 7.90
N LEU A 251 -3.71 10.72 7.19
CA LEU A 251 -4.15 11.25 5.91
C LEU A 251 -5.25 12.29 6.01
N GLN A 252 -5.86 12.48 7.18
CA GLN A 252 -7.01 13.37 7.35
C GLN A 252 -6.82 14.39 8.47
N PHE A 253 -6.14 14.03 9.56
CA PHE A 253 -6.19 14.82 10.80
C PHE A 253 -4.81 15.29 11.31
N CYS A 254 -3.75 14.50 11.12
CA CYS A 254 -2.44 14.74 11.74
C CYS A 254 -1.85 16.12 11.40
N TRP A 255 -1.53 16.96 12.39
CA TRP A 255 -1.02 18.31 12.13
C TRP A 255 0.27 18.31 11.27
N ILE A 256 1.17 17.33 11.44
CA ILE A 256 2.40 17.18 10.65
C ILE A 256 2.13 17.10 9.13
N THR A 257 0.99 16.54 8.74
CA THR A 257 0.67 16.36 7.31
C THR A 257 -0.22 17.45 6.74
N HIS A 258 -0.50 18.53 7.48
CA HIS A 258 -1.43 19.58 7.06
C HIS A 258 -1.14 20.07 5.64
N ASP A 259 0.08 20.55 5.37
CA ASP A 259 0.46 21.08 4.06
C ASP A 259 0.35 20.03 2.95
N ALA A 260 0.74 18.79 3.24
CA ALA A 260 0.64 17.69 2.28
C ALA A 260 -0.82 17.31 1.99
N ARG A 261 -1.75 17.50 2.94
CA ARG A 261 -3.19 17.33 2.72
C ARG A 261 -3.75 18.46 1.86
N CYS A 262 -3.39 19.71 2.15
CA CYS A 262 -3.76 20.88 1.34
C CYS A 262 -3.25 20.73 -0.10
N ALA A 263 -1.99 20.30 -0.28
CA ALA A 263 -1.42 20.05 -1.60
C ALA A 263 -2.14 18.92 -2.37
N ARG A 264 -2.57 17.85 -1.70
CA ARG A 264 -3.39 16.77 -2.31
C ARG A 264 -4.72 17.33 -2.80
N HIS A 265 -5.41 18.07 -1.95
CA HIS A 265 -6.69 18.71 -2.27
C HIS A 265 -6.56 19.65 -3.48
N ASN A 266 -5.61 20.59 -3.42
CA ASN A 266 -5.40 21.60 -4.45
C ASN A 266 -5.02 20.99 -5.80
N ARG A 267 -4.33 19.84 -5.80
CA ARG A 267 -4.04 19.12 -7.04
C ARG A 267 -5.30 18.62 -7.75
N VAL A 268 -6.27 18.10 -7.01
CA VAL A 268 -7.55 17.65 -7.57
C VAL A 268 -8.33 18.86 -8.08
N ALA A 269 -8.42 19.93 -7.30
CA ALA A 269 -9.10 21.17 -7.72
C ALA A 269 -8.49 21.78 -9.00
N ARG A 270 -7.16 21.93 -9.05
CA ARG A 270 -6.45 22.49 -10.21
C ARG A 270 -6.62 21.63 -11.47
N GLU A 271 -6.54 20.30 -11.34
CA GLU A 271 -6.77 19.43 -12.49
C GLU A 271 -8.23 19.52 -12.98
N LEU A 272 -9.19 19.57 -12.07
CA LEU A 272 -10.59 19.77 -12.43
C LEU A 272 -10.81 21.11 -13.16
N ALA A 273 -10.25 22.20 -12.62
CA ALA A 273 -10.30 23.52 -13.25
C ALA A 273 -9.71 23.51 -14.66
N LYS A 274 -8.53 22.90 -14.81
CA LYS A 274 -7.85 22.75 -16.11
C LYS A 274 -8.70 22.01 -17.13
N ARG A 275 -9.40 20.96 -16.72
CA ARG A 275 -10.26 20.17 -17.61
C ARG A 275 -11.53 20.91 -17.99
N LEU A 276 -12.14 21.64 -17.05
CA LEU A 276 -13.30 22.49 -17.32
C LEU A 276 -12.95 23.64 -18.28
N ARG A 277 -11.80 24.30 -18.10
CA ARG A 277 -11.32 25.35 -19.03
C ARG A 277 -11.16 24.82 -20.47
N ARG A 278 -10.66 23.59 -20.64
CA ARG A 278 -10.56 22.94 -21.96
C ARG A 278 -11.91 22.65 -22.60
N LEU A 279 -12.98 22.55 -21.81
CA LEU A 279 -14.36 22.42 -22.29
C LEU A 279 -15.03 23.79 -22.53
N GLY A 280 -14.27 24.90 -22.45
CA GLY A 280 -14.79 26.24 -22.69
C GLY A 280 -15.48 26.88 -21.49
N TYR A 281 -15.33 26.34 -20.27
CA TYR A 281 -15.79 27.02 -19.06
C TYR A 281 -14.84 28.16 -18.66
N THR A 282 -15.41 29.30 -18.27
CA THR A 282 -14.68 30.29 -17.48
C THR A 282 -14.62 29.79 -16.04
N VAL A 283 -13.42 29.53 -15.53
CA VAL A 283 -13.25 28.94 -14.19
C VAL A 283 -12.49 29.89 -13.28
N PHE A 284 -13.15 30.29 -12.19
CA PHE A 284 -12.56 31.05 -11.10
C PHE A 284 -12.11 30.09 -10.01
N GLU A 285 -10.83 30.15 -9.66
CA GLU A 285 -10.25 29.43 -8.53
C GLU A 285 -10.32 30.35 -7.31
N GLU A 286 -10.82 29.84 -6.18
CA GLU A 286 -10.71 30.51 -4.90
C GLU A 286 -11.30 31.95 -4.86
N LEU A 287 -12.36 32.21 -5.66
CA LEU A 287 -13.05 33.51 -5.73
C LEU A 287 -13.57 33.90 -4.35
N ARG A 288 -13.24 35.10 -3.89
CA ARG A 288 -13.77 35.67 -2.65
C ARG A 288 -15.06 36.41 -2.94
N ALA A 289 -16.17 35.89 -2.43
CA ALA A 289 -17.47 36.54 -2.49
C ALA A 289 -17.81 37.12 -1.10
N PRO A 290 -17.87 38.46 -0.96
CA PRO A 290 -18.20 39.11 0.31
C PRO A 290 -19.61 38.77 0.77
N THR A 291 -19.78 38.56 2.08
CA THR A 291 -21.08 38.43 2.74
C THR A 291 -21.30 39.62 3.68
N SER A 292 -22.44 39.66 4.36
CA SER A 292 -22.76 40.74 5.32
C SER A 292 -21.72 40.89 6.46
N THR A 293 -21.13 39.78 6.89
CA THR A 293 -20.25 39.71 8.06
C THR A 293 -18.83 39.24 7.76
N SER A 294 -18.58 38.65 6.58
CA SER A 294 -17.30 38.04 6.23
C SER A 294 -17.19 37.87 4.71
N PHE A 295 -16.58 36.77 4.25
CA PHE A 295 -16.59 36.33 2.87
C PHE A 295 -16.66 34.81 2.80
N ILE A 296 -17.20 34.31 1.70
CA ILE A 296 -17.11 32.90 1.33
C ILE A 296 -16.12 32.73 0.17
N LYS A 297 -15.51 31.55 0.14
CA LYS A 297 -14.43 31.23 -0.80
C LYS A 297 -14.53 29.77 -1.23
N PRO A 298 -15.40 29.43 -2.19
CA PRO A 298 -15.43 28.08 -2.75
C PRO A 298 -14.14 27.79 -3.52
N ASP A 299 -13.77 26.51 -3.63
CA ASP A 299 -12.56 26.12 -4.36
C ASP A 299 -12.62 26.53 -5.84
N LEU A 300 -13.74 26.23 -6.50
CA LEU A 300 -13.95 26.50 -7.92
C LEU A 300 -15.35 27.04 -8.19
N ILE A 301 -15.45 27.98 -9.12
CA ILE A 301 -16.69 28.40 -9.75
C ILE A 301 -16.51 28.30 -11.26
N ALA A 302 -17.27 27.41 -11.90
CA ALA A 302 -17.24 27.20 -13.34
C ALA A 302 -18.47 27.82 -13.99
N VAL A 303 -18.27 28.75 -14.91
CA VAL A 303 -19.33 29.49 -15.61
C VAL A 303 -19.32 29.14 -17.08
N ARG A 304 -20.50 28.80 -17.62
CA ARG A 304 -20.74 28.58 -19.05
C ARG A 304 -22.21 28.84 -19.35
N GLU A 305 -22.50 29.51 -20.48
CA GLU A 305 -23.88 29.76 -20.94
C GLU A 305 -24.76 30.38 -19.84
N ARG A 306 -24.24 31.41 -19.16
CA ARG A 306 -24.91 32.10 -18.03
C ARG A 306 -25.28 31.21 -16.84
N ARG A 307 -24.73 30.00 -16.75
CA ARG A 307 -24.87 29.09 -15.60
C ARG A 307 -23.56 28.98 -14.84
N ALA A 308 -23.59 29.28 -13.55
CA ALA A 308 -22.49 29.06 -12.63
C ALA A 308 -22.66 27.74 -11.87
N THR A 309 -21.58 26.97 -11.78
CA THR A 309 -21.49 25.77 -10.93
C THR A 309 -20.38 25.95 -9.90
N VAL A 310 -20.76 25.92 -8.62
CA VAL A 310 -19.82 25.95 -7.49
C VAL A 310 -19.36 24.53 -7.21
N ILE A 311 -18.05 24.29 -7.27
CA ILE A 311 -17.46 22.98 -7.08
C ILE A 311 -16.42 23.05 -5.97
N ASP A 312 -16.84 22.59 -4.80
CA ASP A 312 -15.98 22.54 -3.61
C ASP A 312 -15.42 21.12 -3.47
N VAL A 313 -14.11 20.97 -3.59
CA VAL A 313 -13.42 19.69 -3.54
C VAL A 313 -13.28 19.25 -2.08
N SER A 314 -13.32 17.95 -1.82
CA SER A 314 -13.01 17.42 -0.50
C SER A 314 -12.46 16.02 -0.55
N ILE A 315 -11.38 15.82 0.21
CA ILE A 315 -10.79 14.51 0.41
C ILE A 315 -11.15 14.01 1.80
N VAL A 316 -12.06 13.03 1.87
CA VAL A 316 -12.74 12.63 3.12
C VAL A 316 -12.28 11.27 3.65
N SER A 317 -12.66 10.97 4.90
CA SER A 317 -12.59 9.61 5.45
C SER A 317 -13.63 8.70 4.80
N ASP A 318 -13.36 7.39 4.80
CA ASP A 318 -14.32 6.39 4.31
C ASP A 318 -15.66 6.53 5.06
N GLY A 319 -16.79 6.35 4.37
CA GLY A 319 -18.14 6.41 4.94
C GLY A 319 -18.72 7.82 5.11
N ARG A 320 -17.96 8.88 4.82
CA ARG A 320 -18.38 10.28 5.05
C ARG A 320 -18.96 10.98 3.82
N GLY A 321 -19.04 10.31 2.67
CA GLY A 321 -19.43 10.92 1.39
C GLY A 321 -20.78 11.64 1.44
N VAL A 322 -21.82 10.97 1.95
CA VAL A 322 -23.19 11.52 2.04
C VAL A 322 -23.24 12.71 3.00
N THR A 323 -22.63 12.57 4.18
CA THR A 323 -22.61 13.63 5.19
C THR A 323 -21.95 14.90 4.66
N VAL A 324 -20.75 14.77 4.08
CA VAL A 324 -20.00 15.92 3.54
C VAL A 324 -20.70 16.52 2.32
N TRP A 325 -21.37 15.71 1.50
CA TRP A 325 -22.18 16.21 0.40
C TRP A 325 -23.30 17.12 0.89
N ASN A 326 -24.06 16.66 1.89
CA ASN A 326 -25.17 17.42 2.46
C ASN A 326 -24.66 18.68 3.18
N GLU A 327 -23.61 18.57 4.00
CA GLU A 327 -22.98 19.72 4.67
C GLU A 327 -22.56 20.80 3.65
N LYS A 328 -21.94 20.41 2.53
CA LYS A 328 -21.53 21.37 1.49
C LYS A 328 -22.70 21.95 0.71
N LYS A 329 -23.70 21.13 0.38
CA LYS A 329 -24.93 21.59 -0.27
C LYS A 329 -25.67 22.59 0.62
N GLN A 330 -25.80 22.30 1.91
CA GLN A 330 -26.43 23.18 2.89
C GLN A 330 -25.64 24.48 3.06
N LYS A 331 -24.30 24.38 3.20
CA LYS A 331 -23.44 25.55 3.34
C LYS A 331 -23.63 26.48 2.14
N TYR A 332 -23.29 26.03 0.94
CA TYR A 332 -23.27 26.94 -0.21
C TYR A 332 -24.64 27.22 -0.83
N GLY A 333 -25.64 26.37 -0.56
CA GLY A 333 -27.01 26.56 -1.01
C GLY A 333 -27.84 27.53 -0.17
N ALA A 334 -27.28 28.13 0.88
CA ALA A 334 -27.93 29.22 1.59
C ALA A 334 -28.09 30.46 0.69
N ASP A 335 -29.24 31.13 0.77
CA ASP A 335 -29.57 32.27 -0.12
C ASP A 335 -28.53 33.39 -0.01
N GLU A 336 -28.08 33.72 1.19
CA GLU A 336 -27.02 34.72 1.42
C GLU A 336 -25.77 34.42 0.59
N PHE A 337 -25.34 33.16 0.54
CA PHE A 337 -24.11 32.76 -0.14
C PHE A 337 -24.30 32.70 -1.64
N SER A 338 -25.47 32.28 -2.10
CA SER A 338 -25.82 32.33 -3.51
C SER A 338 -25.82 33.75 -4.03
N LEU A 339 -26.44 34.68 -3.29
CA LEU A 339 -26.47 36.10 -3.61
C LEU A 339 -25.06 36.72 -3.62
N ALA A 340 -24.24 36.39 -2.62
CA ALA A 340 -22.85 36.84 -2.53
C ALA A 340 -22.03 36.41 -3.75
N ILE A 341 -22.15 35.15 -4.16
CA ILE A 341 -21.44 34.62 -5.35
C ILE A 341 -21.93 35.30 -6.62
N ILE A 342 -23.24 35.42 -6.81
CA ILE A 342 -23.80 36.07 -8.01
C ILE A 342 -23.36 37.53 -8.09
N SER A 343 -23.36 38.24 -6.96
CA SER A 343 -22.93 39.64 -6.87
C SER A 343 -21.43 39.79 -7.19
N ALA A 344 -20.60 38.89 -6.66
CA ALA A 344 -19.16 38.88 -6.93
C ALA A 344 -18.86 38.57 -8.41
N LEU A 345 -19.60 37.65 -9.02
CA LEU A 345 -19.48 37.35 -10.46
C LEU A 345 -19.91 38.53 -11.33
N ARG A 346 -21.01 39.21 -10.98
CA ARG A 346 -21.48 40.40 -11.69
C ARG A 346 -20.46 41.55 -11.63
N ALA A 347 -19.84 41.77 -10.46
CA ALA A 347 -18.81 42.79 -10.27
C ALA A 347 -17.57 42.60 -11.18
N ILE A 348 -17.30 41.37 -11.62
CA ILE A 348 -16.22 41.04 -12.56
C ILE A 348 -16.72 40.85 -14.00
N GLY A 349 -17.92 41.32 -14.33
CA GLY A 349 -18.50 41.28 -15.67
C GLY A 349 -19.04 39.90 -16.09
N CYS A 350 -19.29 38.99 -15.15
CA CYS A 350 -19.83 37.66 -15.42
C CYS A 350 -21.26 37.53 -14.90
N ASP A 351 -22.24 37.85 -15.75
CA ASP A 351 -23.65 37.65 -15.40
C ASP A 351 -24.07 36.17 -15.54
N VAL A 352 -24.86 35.73 -14.57
CA VAL A 352 -25.39 34.36 -14.49
C VAL A 352 -26.86 34.37 -14.10
N ASP A 353 -27.63 33.46 -14.68
CA ASP A 353 -29.06 33.28 -14.43
C ASP A 353 -29.30 32.18 -13.37
N PHE A 354 -28.40 31.19 -13.33
CA PHE A 354 -28.54 30.03 -12.44
C PHE A 354 -27.22 29.72 -11.74
N LEU A 355 -27.31 29.48 -10.43
CA LEU A 355 -26.22 28.99 -9.60
C LEU A 355 -26.55 27.59 -9.10
N VAL A 356 -25.63 26.64 -9.30
CA VAL A 356 -25.80 25.25 -8.83
C VAL A 356 -24.58 24.81 -8.04
N HIS A 357 -24.81 24.14 -6.91
CA HIS A 357 -23.72 23.60 -6.09
C HIS A 357 -23.50 22.13 -6.43
N GLN A 358 -22.28 21.74 -6.79
CA GLN A 358 -21.93 20.37 -7.14
C GLN A 358 -20.58 19.98 -6.52
N PRO A 359 -20.54 19.56 -5.24
CA PRO A 359 -19.30 19.21 -4.55
C PRO A 359 -18.54 18.06 -5.22
N MET A 360 -17.21 18.10 -5.20
CA MET A 360 -16.38 16.99 -5.66
C MET A 360 -15.76 16.26 -4.46
N ILE A 361 -16.33 15.10 -4.10
CA ILE A 361 -15.95 14.36 -2.90
C ILE A 361 -15.25 13.06 -3.30
N ILE A 362 -14.04 12.87 -2.77
CA ILE A 362 -13.24 11.67 -2.97
C ILE A 362 -12.73 11.18 -1.61
N SER A 363 -12.77 9.90 -1.32
CA SER A 363 -12.13 9.38 -0.10
C SER A 363 -10.59 9.47 -0.18
N TYR A 364 -9.89 9.41 0.95
CA TYR A 364 -8.42 9.34 0.94
C TYR A 364 -7.87 8.10 0.21
N ARG A 365 -8.70 7.07 -0.02
CA ARG A 365 -8.38 5.88 -0.83
C ARG A 365 -8.65 6.05 -2.33
N GLY A 366 -9.06 7.25 -2.76
CA GLY A 366 -9.41 7.54 -4.15
C GLY A 366 -10.72 6.91 -4.60
N ILE A 367 -11.74 6.92 -3.74
CA ILE A 367 -13.09 6.48 -4.10
C ILE A 367 -13.94 7.74 -4.29
N CYS A 368 -14.35 8.01 -5.53
CA CYS A 368 -15.22 9.15 -5.82
C CYS A 368 -16.65 8.86 -5.37
N PHE A 369 -17.27 9.82 -4.70
CA PHE A 369 -18.68 9.73 -4.33
C PHE A 369 -19.56 9.71 -5.60
N PRO A 370 -20.57 8.82 -5.70
CA PRO A 370 -21.32 8.64 -6.95
C PRO A 370 -22.00 9.92 -7.46
N GLN A 371 -22.54 10.74 -6.56
CA GLN A 371 -23.18 12.01 -6.88
C GLN A 371 -22.17 13.02 -7.43
N SER A 372 -20.95 13.07 -6.87
CA SER A 372 -19.86 13.89 -7.41
C SER A 372 -19.45 13.44 -8.81
N ALA A 373 -19.33 12.13 -9.04
CA ALA A 373 -19.04 11.59 -10.37
C ALA A 373 -20.13 11.97 -11.37
N LYS A 374 -21.41 11.79 -11.03
CA LYS A 374 -22.56 12.17 -11.86
C LYS A 374 -22.54 13.67 -12.17
N ALA A 375 -22.28 14.51 -11.17
CA ALA A 375 -22.27 15.95 -11.33
C ALA A 375 -21.16 16.43 -12.28
N VAL A 376 -19.94 15.93 -12.09
CA VAL A 376 -18.79 16.27 -12.93
C VAL A 376 -18.99 15.79 -14.37
N ILE A 377 -19.57 14.59 -14.56
CA ILE A 377 -19.95 14.10 -15.90
C ILE A 377 -21.04 14.98 -16.52
N GLY A 378 -22.01 15.45 -15.72
CA GLY A 378 -23.04 16.39 -16.16
C GLY A 378 -22.50 17.76 -16.60
N LEU A 379 -21.27 18.12 -16.23
CA LEU A 379 -20.54 19.28 -16.73
C LEU A 379 -19.77 19.00 -18.03
N GLY A 380 -20.02 17.85 -18.67
CA GLY A 380 -19.38 17.45 -19.93
C GLY A 380 -18.01 16.75 -19.78
N LEU A 381 -17.55 16.50 -18.55
CA LEU A 381 -16.29 15.80 -18.33
C LEU A 381 -16.42 14.29 -18.56
N SER A 382 -15.39 13.68 -19.14
CA SER A 382 -15.40 12.25 -19.45
C SER A 382 -15.30 11.39 -18.19
N LYS A 383 -15.81 10.15 -18.28
CA LYS A 383 -15.62 9.11 -17.24
C LYS A 383 -14.14 8.86 -16.92
N VAL A 384 -13.26 9.01 -17.90
CA VAL A 384 -11.80 8.91 -17.73
C VAL A 384 -11.28 10.03 -16.82
N THR A 385 -11.81 11.25 -16.97
CA THR A 385 -11.42 12.38 -16.10
C THR A 385 -11.76 12.09 -14.64
N VAL A 386 -12.94 11.53 -14.35
CA VAL A 386 -13.31 11.15 -12.97
C VAL A 386 -12.32 10.11 -12.40
N SER A 387 -11.95 9.11 -13.20
CA SER A 387 -10.92 8.13 -12.83
C SER A 387 -9.56 8.80 -12.55
N ASP A 388 -9.13 9.72 -13.41
CA ASP A 388 -7.84 10.43 -13.25
C ASP A 388 -7.83 11.26 -11.96
N LEU A 389 -8.93 11.92 -11.62
CA LEU A 389 -9.09 12.65 -10.35
C LEU A 389 -8.98 11.71 -9.14
N CYS A 390 -9.57 10.51 -9.22
CA CYS A 390 -9.42 9.48 -8.17
C CYS A 390 -7.96 9.05 -8.00
N LEU A 391 -7.25 8.82 -9.12
CA LEU A 391 -5.85 8.44 -9.11
C LEU A 391 -4.96 9.58 -8.56
N LEU A 392 -5.27 10.84 -8.88
CA LEU A 392 -4.60 11.99 -8.29
C LEU A 392 -4.78 12.07 -6.77
N ALA A 393 -5.98 11.75 -6.27
CA ALA A 393 -6.22 11.65 -4.83
C ALA A 393 -5.40 10.52 -4.19
N ILE A 394 -5.27 9.35 -4.83
CA ILE A 394 -4.41 8.24 -4.39
C ILE A 394 -2.95 8.69 -4.31
N VAL A 395 -2.43 9.27 -5.40
CA VAL A 395 -1.05 9.75 -5.47
C VAL A 395 -0.79 10.81 -4.39
N GLY A 396 -1.73 11.73 -4.19
CA GLY A 396 -1.64 12.73 -3.13
C GLY A 396 -1.64 12.10 -1.74
N SER A 397 -2.51 11.12 -1.47
CA SER A 397 -2.53 10.40 -0.18
C SER A 397 -1.23 9.65 0.09
N LEU A 398 -0.64 9.00 -0.93
CA LEU A 398 0.66 8.35 -0.80
C LEU A 398 1.77 9.37 -0.47
N ARG A 399 1.73 10.56 -1.06
CA ARG A 399 2.66 11.65 -0.73
C ARG A 399 2.45 12.16 0.69
N THR A 400 1.21 12.36 1.13
CA THR A 400 0.88 12.74 2.52
C THR A 400 1.44 11.72 3.51
N TYR A 401 1.27 10.43 3.22
CA TYR A 401 1.85 9.35 4.02
C TYR A 401 3.39 9.37 4.01
N ASP A 402 4.02 9.59 2.85
CA ASP A 402 5.48 9.68 2.75
C ASP A 402 6.03 10.87 3.54
N THR A 403 5.36 12.03 3.50
CA THR A 403 5.70 13.21 4.30
C THR A 403 5.63 12.88 5.79
N PHE A 404 4.55 12.23 6.24
CA PHE A 404 4.45 11.78 7.63
C PHE A 404 5.59 10.84 8.01
N MET A 405 5.87 9.84 7.17
CA MET A 405 6.92 8.88 7.42
C MET A 405 8.27 9.59 7.55
N ARG A 406 8.66 10.41 6.57
CA ARG A 406 9.92 11.17 6.58
C ARG A 406 10.02 12.12 7.78
N GLY A 407 8.97 12.86 8.09
CA GLY A 407 8.95 13.83 9.18
C GLY A 407 8.95 13.22 10.58
N THR A 408 8.78 11.90 10.70
CA THR A 408 8.69 11.19 11.98
C THR A 408 9.77 10.13 12.20
N TRP A 409 10.74 10.01 11.28
CA TRP A 409 11.97 9.29 11.58
C TRP A 409 12.83 10.19 12.48
N ARG A 410 12.73 9.97 13.79
CA ARG A 410 13.70 10.43 14.79
C ARG A 410 14.34 9.21 15.41
#